data_AF-A0A529LUD3-F1
#
_entry.id   AF-A0A529LUD3-F1
#
_cell.length_a   1.000
_cell.length_b   1.000
_cell.length_c   1.000
_cell.angle_alpha   90.00
_cell.angle_beta   90.00
_cell.angle_gamma   90.00
#
_symmetry.space_group_name_H-M   'P 1'
#
loop_
_entity.id
_entity.type
_entity.pdbx_description
1 polymer ?
#
loop_
_entity_poly.entity_id
_entity_poly.type
_entity_poly.pdbx_seq_one_letter_code
_entity_poly.pdbx_strand_id
1 'polypeptide(L)'
;GKTPELMAVSKYPEVEEIHTVAGDTCMLLKVRTEDTRALEGLLGRLYDTPGVTSTRSYVVLSTYLERPVQPEITGEWPAPKHMANPMY
;
A
#
# COMPACT_ATOMS: atom_id res chain seq x y z
N GLY A 1 3.49 -6.45 -15.33
CA GLY A 1 4.11 -6.09 -14.04
C GLY A 1 4.74 -4.71 -14.08
N LYS A 2 5.71 -4.46 -14.97
CA LYS A 2 6.49 -3.20 -14.97
C LYS A 2 6.51 -2.57 -16.36
N THR A 3 5.32 -2.37 -16.95
CA THR A 3 5.23 -1.71 -18.25
C THR A 3 5.59 -0.22 -18.09
N PRO A 4 6.25 0.41 -19.08
CA PRO A 4 6.56 1.84 -19.03
C PRO A 4 5.33 2.71 -18.77
N GLU A 5 4.18 2.31 -19.30
CA GLU A 5 2.89 2.97 -19.14
C GLU A 5 2.43 2.92 -17.67
N LEU A 6 2.57 1.77 -17.00
CA LEU A 6 2.22 1.64 -15.59
C LEU A 6 3.18 2.41 -14.69
N MET A 7 4.46 2.48 -15.03
CA MET A 7 5.42 3.29 -14.27
C MET A 7 5.19 4.80 -14.44
N ALA A 8 4.47 5.24 -15.48
CA ALA A 8 4.17 6.66 -15.66
C ALA A 8 3.33 7.25 -14.52
N VAL A 9 2.60 6.40 -13.77
CA VAL A 9 1.80 6.83 -12.61
C VAL A 9 2.65 7.34 -11.46
N SER A 10 3.96 7.02 -11.41
CA SER A 10 4.89 7.57 -10.41
C SER A 10 5.12 9.07 -10.54
N LYS A 11 4.68 9.68 -11.64
CA LYS A 11 4.75 11.12 -11.86
C LYS A 11 3.62 11.88 -11.14
N TYR A 12 2.58 11.18 -10.69
CA TYR A 12 1.47 11.79 -9.98
C TYR A 12 1.83 12.02 -8.51
N PRO A 13 1.64 13.24 -7.97
CA PRO A 13 1.99 13.55 -6.58
C PRO A 13 1.15 12.75 -5.57
N GLU A 14 -0.01 12.27 -5.96
CA GLU A 14 -0.87 11.41 -5.14
C GLU A 14 -0.23 10.05 -4.87
N VAL A 15 0.76 9.61 -5.66
CA VAL A 15 1.44 8.32 -5.48
C VAL A 15 2.66 8.50 -4.59
N GLU A 16 2.54 8.10 -3.31
CA GLU A 16 3.62 8.20 -2.33
C GLU A 16 4.65 7.08 -2.49
N GLU A 17 4.18 5.86 -2.80
CA GLU A 17 5.05 4.68 -2.88
C GLU A 17 4.55 3.69 -3.95
N ILE A 18 5.49 2.98 -4.58
CA ILE A 18 5.20 1.93 -5.56
C ILE A 18 6.09 0.73 -5.27
N HIS A 19 5.46 -0.44 -5.09
CA HIS A 19 6.14 -1.69 -4.76
C HIS A 19 5.71 -2.81 -5.71
N THR A 20 6.66 -3.65 -6.11
CA THR A 20 6.34 -4.98 -6.65
C THR A 20 6.23 -5.95 -5.49
N VAL A 21 5.12 -6.69 -5.42
CA VAL A 21 4.88 -7.65 -4.32
C VAL A 21 4.77 -9.06 -4.88
N ALA A 22 5.13 -10.05 -4.06
CA ALA A 22 4.82 -11.44 -4.34
C ALA A 22 3.37 -11.74 -3.89
N GLY A 23 2.64 -12.57 -4.64
CA GLY A 23 1.26 -12.95 -4.34
C GLY A 23 0.29 -12.59 -5.46
N ASP A 24 -0.98 -12.38 -5.09
CA ASP A 24 -2.10 -12.27 -6.05
C ASP A 24 -2.14 -10.96 -6.84
N THR A 25 -1.38 -9.96 -6.40
CA THR A 25 -1.30 -8.65 -7.06
C THR A 25 0.14 -8.39 -7.48
N CYS A 26 0.34 -7.86 -8.69
CA CYS A 26 1.69 -7.60 -9.20
C CYS A 26 2.34 -6.37 -8.55
N MET A 27 1.52 -5.41 -8.09
CA MET A 27 1.97 -4.12 -7.59
C MET A 27 1.10 -3.65 -6.43
N LEU A 28 1.73 -2.96 -5.50
CA LEU A 28 1.09 -2.26 -4.39
C LEU A 28 1.47 -0.78 -4.48
N LEU A 29 0.46 0.09 -4.44
CA LEU A 29 0.65 1.53 -4.45
C LEU A 29 0.12 2.10 -3.14
N LYS A 30 0.90 2.97 -2.49
CA LYS A 30 0.41 3.84 -1.41
C LYS A 30 0.10 5.19 -2.01
N VAL A 31 -1.12 5.67 -1.81
CA VAL A 31 -1.58 6.95 -2.37
C VAL A 31 -2.18 7.85 -1.30
N ARG A 32 -2.04 9.17 -1.48
CA ARG A 32 -2.68 10.20 -0.68
C ARG A 32 -3.37 11.20 -1.60
N THR A 33 -4.68 11.31 -1.47
CA THR A 33 -5.51 12.22 -2.25
C THR A 33 -6.18 13.23 -1.31
N GLU A 34 -6.56 14.40 -1.84
CA GLU A 34 -7.24 15.44 -1.06
C GLU A 34 -8.61 14.96 -0.53
N ASP A 35 -9.37 14.27 -1.38
CA ASP A 35 -10.68 13.74 -1.06
C ASP A 35 -10.99 12.45 -1.86
N THR A 36 -12.22 11.94 -1.70
CA THR A 36 -12.69 10.75 -2.41
C THR A 36 -12.88 10.97 -3.91
N ARG A 37 -13.12 12.20 -4.35
CA ARG A 37 -13.30 12.54 -5.77
C ARG A 37 -11.95 12.53 -6.49
N ALA A 38 -10.92 13.07 -5.85
CA ALA A 38 -9.54 12.97 -6.32
C ALA A 38 -9.10 11.50 -6.38
N LEU A 39 -9.48 10.67 -5.39
CA LEU A 39 -9.23 9.23 -5.42
C LEU A 39 -9.92 8.53 -6.60
N GLU A 40 -11.20 8.80 -6.84
CA GLU A 40 -11.92 8.25 -7.99
C GLU A 40 -11.23 8.63 -9.31
N GLY A 41 -10.80 9.89 -9.44
CA GLY A 41 -10.04 10.37 -10.60
C GLY A 41 -8.74 9.59 -10.80
N LEU A 42 -7.96 9.38 -9.74
CA LEU A 42 -6.72 8.60 -9.79
C LEU A 42 -6.99 7.14 -10.17
N LEU A 43 -8.03 6.52 -9.59
CA LEU A 43 -8.42 5.14 -9.91
C LEU A 43 -8.85 5.00 -11.37
N GLY A 44 -9.61 5.96 -11.91
CA GLY A 44 -9.97 6.00 -13.33
C GLY A 44 -8.74 6.01 -14.24
N ARG A 45 -7.74 6.85 -13.93
CA ARG A 45 -6.46 6.88 -14.66
C ARG A 45 -5.70 5.56 -14.59
N LEU A 46 -5.71 4.91 -13.43
CA LEU A 46 -5.09 3.59 -13.25
C LEU A 46 -5.80 2.53 -14.10
N TYR A 47 -7.13 2.52 -14.16
CA TYR A 47 -7.89 1.61 -15.01
C TYR A 47 -7.64 1.84 -16.51
N ASP A 48 -7.47 3.08 -16.93
CA ASP A 48 -7.16 3.43 -18.32
C ASP A 48 -5.72 3.06 -18.73
N THR A 49 -4.87 2.68 -17.79
CA THR A 49 -3.46 2.40 -18.05
C THR A 49 -3.28 1.01 -18.69
N PRO A 50 -2.65 0.91 -19.88
CA PRO A 50 -2.41 -0.37 -20.52
C PRO A 50 -1.65 -1.35 -19.63
N GLY A 51 -2.21 -2.55 -19.47
CA GLY A 51 -1.65 -3.61 -18.64
C GLY A 51 -2.19 -3.67 -17.21
N VAL A 52 -3.05 -2.72 -16.80
CA VAL A 52 -3.84 -2.83 -15.57
C VAL A 52 -5.08 -3.67 -15.86
N THR A 53 -5.15 -4.87 -15.28
CA THR A 53 -6.29 -5.79 -15.46
C THR A 53 -7.37 -5.61 -14.40
N SER A 54 -6.95 -5.28 -13.17
CA SER A 54 -7.84 -5.01 -12.05
C SER A 54 -7.07 -4.22 -10.99
N THR A 55 -7.81 -3.52 -10.14
CA THR A 55 -7.27 -2.86 -8.95
C THR A 55 -8.07 -3.32 -7.74
N ARG A 56 -7.40 -3.37 -6.58
CA ARG A 56 -8.05 -3.60 -5.29
C ARG A 56 -7.62 -2.48 -4.35
N SER A 57 -8.59 -1.70 -3.92
CA SER A 57 -8.35 -0.52 -3.10
C SER A 57 -8.74 -0.77 -1.65
N TYR A 58 -7.88 -0.33 -0.73
CA TYR A 58 -8.11 -0.37 0.71
C TYR A 58 -7.99 1.05 1.24
N VAL A 59 -9.07 1.60 1.80
CA VAL A 59 -9.07 2.95 2.37
C VAL A 59 -8.68 2.84 3.84
N VAL A 60 -7.58 3.50 4.21
CA VAL A 60 -7.15 3.60 5.62
C VAL A 60 -8.13 4.50 6.37
N LEU A 61 -8.79 3.94 7.39
CA LEU A 61 -9.75 4.70 8.22
C LEU A 61 -9.08 5.43 9.38
N SER A 62 -7.99 4.88 9.91
CA SER A 62 -7.23 5.46 11.02
C SER A 62 -5.79 4.97 10.98
N THR A 63 -4.86 5.89 11.21
CA THR A 63 -3.42 5.60 11.24
C THR A 63 -2.93 5.64 12.69
N TYR A 64 -2.57 4.49 13.25
CA TYR A 64 -2.01 4.39 14.60
C TYR A 64 -0.48 4.63 14.63
N LEU A 65 0.19 4.38 13.50
CA LEU A 65 1.63 4.54 13.36
C LEU A 65 1.99 4.80 11.90
N GLU A 66 2.81 5.82 11.65
CA GLU A 66 3.46 6.08 10.36
C GLU A 66 4.92 6.44 10.66
N ARG A 67 5.87 5.75 10.00
CA ARG A 67 7.31 5.97 10.16
C ARG A 67 7.99 5.97 8.80
N PRO A 68 9.11 6.71 8.64
CA PRO A 68 9.95 6.58 7.46
C PRO A 68 10.69 5.22 7.46
N VAL A 69 11.45 4.97 6.39
CA VAL A 69 12.26 3.74 6.25
C VAL A 69 13.20 3.57 7.45
N GLN A 70 13.07 2.43 8.12
CA GLN A 70 13.83 2.02 9.29
C GLN A 70 14.57 0.71 8.99
N PRO A 71 15.91 0.70 8.96
CA PRO A 71 16.69 -0.51 8.68
C PRO A 71 17.00 -1.35 9.94
N GLU A 72 16.55 -0.92 11.13
CA GLU A 72 16.88 -1.58 12.39
C GLU A 72 16.29 -3.00 12.50
N ILE A 73 16.98 -3.85 13.28
CA ILE A 73 16.59 -5.24 13.51
C ILE A 73 16.16 -5.39 14.97
N THR A 74 14.98 -5.96 15.21
CA THR A 74 14.53 -6.34 16.56
C THR A 74 15.43 -7.45 17.11
N GLY A 75 16.25 -7.12 18.11
CA GLY A 75 17.15 -8.09 18.75
C GLY A 75 16.44 -9.08 19.67
N GLU A 76 15.44 -8.62 20.42
CA GLU A 76 14.64 -9.46 21.33
C GLU A 76 13.15 -9.11 21.17
N TRP A 77 12.34 -10.13 20.93
CA TRP A 77 10.88 -9.99 20.86
C TRP A 77 10.28 -10.24 22.25
N PRO A 78 9.51 -9.31 22.83
CA PRO A 78 8.86 -9.55 24.10
C PRO A 78 7.84 -10.69 23.96
N ALA A 79 7.82 -11.61 24.93
CA ALA A 79 6.84 -12.70 24.96
C ALA A 79 5.41 -12.12 24.99
N PRO A 80 4.48 -12.61 24.15
CA PRO A 80 3.10 -12.14 24.16
C PRO A 80 2.44 -12.40 25.53
N LYS A 81 2.02 -11.34 26.23
CA LYS A 81 1.41 -11.43 27.56
C LYS A 81 0.14 -12.30 27.63
N HIS A 82 -0.52 -12.55 26.49
CA HIS A 82 -1.77 -13.32 26.41
C HIS A 82 -1.57 -14.83 26.19
N MET A 83 -0.32 -15.32 26.06
CA MET A 83 -0.01 -16.76 26.04
C MET A 83 0.40 -17.30 27.43
N ALA A 84 0.47 -16.44 28.46
CA ALA A 84 0.91 -16.82 29.80
C ALA A 84 -0.21 -17.33 30.72
N ASN A 85 -1.48 -17.15 30.34
CA ASN A 85 -2.62 -17.74 31.03
C ASN A 85 -3.50 -18.44 30.00
N PRO A 86 -3.69 -19.77 30.07
CA PRO A 86 -4.77 -20.39 29.34
C PRO A 86 -6.09 -19.78 29.84
N MET A 87 -6.90 -19.27 28.90
CA MET A 87 -8.33 -19.15 29.17
C MET A 87 -8.84 -20.60 29.22
N TYR A 88 -9.28 -21.00 30.41
CA TYR A 88 -9.64 -22.35 30.89
C TYR A 88 -8.50 -23.11 31.59
#